data_AF-A0A177PM38-F1
#
_entry.id   AF-A0A177PM38-F1
#
_cell.length_a   1.000
_cell.length_b   1.000
_cell.length_c   1.000
_cell.angle_alpha   90.00
_cell.angle_beta   90.00
_cell.angle_gamma   90.00
#
_symmetry.space_group_name_H-M   'P 1'
#
loop_
_entity.id
_entity.type
_entity.pdbx_description
1 polymer ?
#
loop_
_entity_poly.entity_id
_entity_poly.type
_entity_poly.pdbx_seq_one_letter_code
_entity_poly.pdbx_strand_id
1 'polypeptide(L)'
;MRGTFPTIAKDDVAAFILGSVIYYFIVLLFTAGINSDMQALKPAFSSWLWLLILLIIPAFVGFGFGILESSDAVGYMLRSVGIRLPSPHATAWETLFRELTPGSVLLVGLKDGSHVYGRWIGGKGGSASSTDAKTLDLFLGEIGVVDTDGQYVPQKPQRGAYIAASEIRVIEVVSARRS
;
A
#
# COMPACT_ATOMS: atom_id res chain seq x y z
N MET A 1 15.59 10.98 -0.01
CA MET A 1 14.47 10.06 0.27
C MET A 1 14.90 9.21 1.45
N ARG A 2 14.36 9.43 2.64
CA ARG A 2 14.60 8.51 3.76
C ARG A 2 13.61 7.37 3.58
N GLY A 3 14.09 6.25 3.04
CA GLY A 3 13.33 5.01 3.05
C GLY A 3 13.25 4.56 4.51
N THR A 4 12.12 4.83 5.15
CA THR A 4 11.76 4.13 6.38
C THR A 4 11.54 2.68 5.98
N PHE A 5 12.44 1.80 6.39
CA PHE A 5 12.18 0.36 6.28
C PHE A 5 10.86 0.08 7.01
N PRO A 6 9.91 -0.63 6.37
CA PRO A 6 8.71 -1.05 7.07
C PRO A 6 9.13 -1.78 8.34
N THR A 7 8.63 -1.33 9.49
CA THR A 7 8.85 -2.02 10.75
C THR A 7 8.26 -3.41 10.59
N ILE A 8 9.11 -4.42 10.50
CA ILE A 8 8.71 -5.82 10.39
C ILE A 8 7.76 -6.10 11.55
N ALA A 9 6.48 -6.20 11.26
CA ALA A 9 5.49 -6.51 12.28
C ALA A 9 5.73 -7.95 12.72
N LYS A 10 5.36 -8.29 13.97
CA LYS A 10 5.45 -9.67 14.44
C LYS A 10 4.69 -10.64 13.54
N ASP A 11 3.62 -10.13 12.91
CA ASP A 11 2.79 -10.86 11.97
C ASP A 11 3.52 -11.16 10.66
N ASP A 12 4.43 -10.27 10.21
CA ASP A 12 5.26 -10.48 9.01
C ASP A 12 6.29 -11.59 9.24
N VAL A 13 6.91 -11.63 10.43
CA VAL A 13 7.83 -12.71 10.81
C VAL A 13 7.09 -14.04 10.88
N ALA A 14 5.90 -14.05 11.49
CA ALA A 14 5.07 -15.26 11.58
C ALA A 14 4.64 -15.76 10.18
N ALA A 15 4.23 -14.86 9.29
CA ALA A 15 3.88 -15.19 7.92
C ALA A 15 5.09 -15.74 7.14
N PHE A 16 6.28 -15.15 7.31
CA PHE A 16 7.51 -15.63 6.70
C PHE A 16 7.89 -17.05 7.19
N ILE A 17 7.81 -17.28 8.50
CA ILE A 17 8.06 -18.61 9.09
C ILE A 17 7.04 -19.62 8.56
N LEU A 18 5.75 -19.30 8.57
CA LEU A 18 4.70 -20.18 8.10
C LEU A 18 4.86 -20.52 6.61
N GLY A 19 5.14 -19.51 5.78
CA GLY A 19 5.42 -19.69 4.36
C GLY A 19 6.64 -20.57 4.12
N SER A 20 7.71 -20.38 4.91
CA SER A 20 8.91 -21.21 4.84
C SER A 20 8.63 -22.66 5.21
N VAL A 21 7.87 -22.91 6.28
CA VAL A 21 7.49 -24.27 6.70
C VAL A 21 6.66 -24.96 5.62
N ILE A 22 5.66 -24.28 5.06
CA ILE A 22 4.83 -24.82 3.97
C ILE A 22 5.68 -25.11 2.74
N TYR A 23 6.59 -24.20 2.37
CA TYR A 23 7.51 -24.38 1.26
C TYR A 23 8.39 -25.62 1.45
N TYR A 24 9.06 -25.75 2.61
CA TYR A 24 9.89 -26.91 2.90
C TYR A 24 9.09 -28.22 2.93
N PHE A 25 7.85 -28.17 3.42
CA PHE A 25 6.95 -29.33 3.42
C PHE A 25 6.59 -29.78 2.00
N ILE A 26 6.26 -28.84 1.11
CA ILE A 26 5.98 -29.13 -0.32
C ILE A 26 7.21 -29.71 -1.02
N VAL A 27 8.39 -29.12 -0.80
CA VAL A 27 9.65 -29.63 -1.36
C VAL A 27 9.93 -31.04 -0.87
N LEU A 28 9.70 -31.33 0.42
CA LEU A 28 9.89 -32.66 0.98
C LEU A 28 8.91 -33.68 0.39
N LEU A 29 7.62 -33.33 0.25
CA LEU A 29 6.63 -34.20 -0.40
C LEU A 29 6.96 -34.45 -1.87
N PHE A 30 7.38 -33.42 -2.61
CA PHE A 30 7.74 -33.55 -4.02
C PHE A 30 8.97 -34.44 -4.21
N THR A 31 10.00 -34.27 -3.38
CA THR A 31 11.22 -35.07 -3.45
C THR A 31 11.01 -36.51 -2.99
N ALA A 32 10.18 -36.74 -1.97
CA ALA A 32 9.79 -38.08 -1.54
C ALA A 32 8.89 -38.77 -2.56
N GLY A 33 7.95 -38.05 -3.17
CA GLY A 33 7.00 -38.56 -4.16
C GLY A 33 7.65 -38.96 -5.50
N ILE A 34 8.66 -38.21 -5.95
CA ILE A 34 9.40 -38.55 -7.17
C ILE A 34 10.31 -39.75 -6.97
N ASN A 35 10.93 -39.88 -5.79
CA ASN A 35 11.95 -40.90 -5.59
C ASN A 35 11.40 -42.21 -5.01
N SER A 36 10.17 -42.25 -4.48
CA SER A 36 9.50 -43.43 -3.86
C SER A 36 10.31 -44.19 -2.79
N ASP A 37 11.52 -43.72 -2.48
CA ASP A 37 12.54 -44.43 -1.74
C ASP A 37 13.25 -43.41 -0.84
N MET A 38 13.00 -43.47 0.48
CA MET A 38 13.51 -42.50 1.45
C MET A 38 15.05 -42.46 1.50
N GLN A 39 15.74 -43.45 0.93
CA GLN A 39 17.20 -43.53 0.89
C GLN A 39 17.84 -42.59 -0.15
N ALA A 40 17.09 -42.10 -1.13
CA ALA A 40 17.56 -41.13 -2.13
C ALA A 40 17.78 -39.70 -1.56
N LEU A 41 17.24 -39.42 -0.36
CA LEU A 41 17.41 -38.12 0.30
C LEU A 41 18.84 -37.90 0.84
N LYS A 42 19.57 -38.98 1.20
CA LYS A 42 20.94 -38.87 1.74
C LYS A 42 21.95 -38.24 0.77
N PRO A 43 22.05 -38.67 -0.51
CA PRO A 43 22.94 -38.01 -1.47
C PRO A 43 22.41 -36.65 -1.97
N ALA A 44 21.09 -36.41 -1.89
CA ALA A 44 20.49 -35.14 -2.28
C ALA A 44 21.03 -33.98 -1.42
N PHE A 45 21.16 -34.14 -0.10
CA PHE A 45 21.74 -33.11 0.76
C PHE A 45 23.26 -32.90 0.60
N SER A 46 23.96 -33.78 -0.12
CA SER A 46 25.42 -33.70 -0.31
C SER A 46 25.85 -32.89 -1.53
N SER A 47 24.94 -32.56 -2.45
CA SER A 47 25.29 -31.87 -3.69
C SER A 47 25.00 -30.38 -3.57
N TRP A 48 26.01 -29.54 -3.85
CA TRP A 48 25.88 -28.07 -3.84
C TRP A 48 24.72 -27.54 -4.72
N LEU A 49 24.33 -28.29 -5.76
CA LEU A 49 23.14 -28.03 -6.58
C LEU A 49 21.85 -27.93 -5.76
N TRP A 50 21.71 -28.73 -4.71
CA TRP A 50 20.52 -28.71 -3.84
C TRP A 50 20.47 -27.45 -2.99
N LEU A 51 21.60 -26.93 -2.54
CA LEU A 51 21.66 -25.62 -1.85
C LEU A 51 21.23 -24.50 -2.79
N LEU A 52 21.63 -24.55 -4.07
CA LEU A 52 21.17 -23.58 -5.06
C LEU A 52 19.67 -23.69 -5.29
N ILE A 53 19.12 -24.90 -5.46
CA ILE A 53 17.68 -25.10 -5.65
C ILE A 53 16.90 -24.57 -4.43
N LEU A 54 17.39 -24.86 -3.23
CA LEU A 54 16.78 -24.42 -1.96
C LEU A 54 16.86 -22.91 -1.74
N LEU A 55 17.80 -22.20 -2.35
CA LEU A 55 17.93 -20.74 -2.22
C LEU A 55 17.24 -20.00 -3.38
N ILE A 56 17.45 -20.48 -4.60
CA ILE A 56 17.02 -19.83 -5.84
C ILE A 56 15.51 -19.96 -6.01
N ILE A 57 14.94 -21.16 -5.81
CA ILE A 57 13.48 -21.34 -6.00
C ILE A 57 12.66 -20.44 -5.07
N PRO A 58 12.89 -20.39 -3.74
CA PRO A 58 12.10 -19.52 -2.88
C PRO A 58 12.39 -18.04 -3.14
N ALA A 59 13.59 -17.66 -3.60
CA ALA A 59 13.86 -16.29 -4.04
C ALA A 59 13.03 -15.92 -5.29
N PHE A 60 12.96 -16.80 -6.29
CA PHE A 60 12.15 -16.57 -7.50
C PHE A 60 10.65 -16.65 -7.22
N VAL A 61 10.21 -17.56 -6.35
CA VAL A 61 8.82 -17.68 -5.92
C VAL A 61 8.42 -16.45 -5.10
N GLY A 62 9.26 -16.01 -4.14
CA GLY A 62 9.05 -14.79 -3.39
C GLY A 62 9.04 -13.54 -4.26
N PHE A 63 9.93 -13.47 -5.25
CA PHE A 63 9.92 -12.40 -6.26
C PHE A 63 8.67 -12.43 -7.13
N GLY A 64 8.24 -13.62 -7.57
CA GLY A 64 7.00 -13.82 -8.31
C GLY A 64 5.77 -13.41 -7.49
N PHE A 65 5.73 -13.76 -6.20
CA PHE A 65 4.69 -13.32 -5.28
C PHE A 65 4.73 -11.81 -5.04
N GLY A 66 5.90 -11.18 -4.94
CA GLY A 66 6.01 -9.72 -4.81
C GLY A 66 5.51 -8.98 -6.07
N ILE A 67 5.77 -9.54 -7.26
CA ILE A 67 5.18 -9.02 -8.50
C ILE A 67 3.66 -9.26 -8.51
N LEU A 68 3.20 -10.44 -8.10
CA LEU A 68 1.79 -10.77 -8.04
C LEU A 68 1.04 -9.95 -6.99
N GLU A 69 1.66 -9.55 -5.88
CA GLU A 69 1.08 -8.67 -4.86
C GLU A 69 0.81 -7.27 -5.40
N SER A 70 1.62 -6.81 -6.38
CA SER A 70 1.34 -5.58 -7.12
C SER A 70 0.14 -5.70 -8.09
N SER A 71 -0.36 -6.92 -8.32
CA SER A 71 -1.49 -7.21 -9.21
C SER A 71 -2.66 -7.79 -8.41
N ASP A 72 -3.90 -7.36 -8.68
CA ASP A 72 -5.09 -7.87 -7.96
C ASP A 72 -5.45 -9.36 -8.31
N ALA A 73 -4.50 -10.11 -8.89
CA ALA A 73 -4.64 -11.49 -9.33
C ALA A 73 -4.88 -12.47 -8.17
N VAL A 74 -4.18 -12.30 -7.05
CA VAL A 74 -4.36 -13.11 -5.84
C VAL A 74 -5.75 -12.84 -5.23
N GLY A 75 -6.17 -11.57 -5.23
CA GLY A 75 -7.53 -11.18 -4.83
C GLY A 75 -8.60 -11.81 -5.72
N TYR A 76 -8.37 -11.90 -7.03
CA TYR A 76 -9.29 -12.52 -7.98
C TYR A 76 -9.44 -14.04 -7.76
N MET A 77 -8.34 -14.76 -7.54
CA MET A 77 -8.37 -16.20 -7.22
C MET A 77 -9.04 -16.49 -5.88
N LEU A 78 -8.80 -15.67 -4.85
CA LEU A 78 -9.41 -15.90 -3.53
C LEU A 78 -10.91 -15.58 -3.52
N ARG A 79 -11.34 -14.60 -4.34
CA ARG A 79 -12.75 -14.29 -4.59
C ARG A 79 -13.48 -15.44 -5.32
N SER A 80 -12.82 -16.18 -6.22
CA SER A 80 -13.44 -17.31 -6.92
C SER A 80 -13.69 -18.52 -6.01
N VAL A 81 -12.96 -18.63 -4.89
CA VAL A 81 -13.13 -19.68 -3.86
C VAL A 81 -14.03 -19.20 -2.70
N GLY A 82 -14.63 -18.00 -2.79
CA GLY A 82 -15.58 -17.48 -1.79
C GLY A 82 -14.93 -16.92 -0.53
N ILE A 83 -13.59 -16.81 -0.47
CA ILE A 83 -12.88 -16.18 0.64
C ILE A 83 -12.89 -14.67 0.40
N ARG A 84 -13.72 -13.95 1.16
CA ARG A 84 -13.70 -12.49 1.21
C ARG A 84 -12.56 -12.04 2.13
N LEU A 85 -11.34 -11.93 1.61
CA LEU A 85 -10.32 -11.16 2.31
C LEU A 85 -10.77 -9.68 2.35
N PRO A 86 -10.63 -8.96 3.48
CA PRO A 86 -10.76 -7.51 3.47
C PRO A 86 -9.77 -7.00 2.42
N SER A 87 -10.30 -6.37 1.38
CA SER A 87 -9.53 -6.21 0.16
C SER A 87 -8.27 -5.38 0.41
N PRO A 88 -7.13 -5.72 -0.22
CA PRO A 88 -5.99 -4.81 -0.39
C PRO A 88 -6.31 -3.67 -1.38
N HIS A 89 -7.60 -3.39 -1.63
CA HIS A 89 -8.00 -2.26 -2.46
C HIS A 89 -7.66 -0.99 -1.70
N ALA A 90 -6.86 -0.14 -2.35
CA ALA A 90 -6.69 1.23 -1.94
C ALA A 90 -8.06 1.80 -1.58
N THR A 91 -8.21 2.26 -0.35
CA THR A 91 -9.44 2.93 0.08
C THR A 91 -9.73 4.09 -0.88
N ALA A 92 -10.99 4.51 -1.04
CA ALA A 92 -11.30 5.68 -1.87
C ALA A 92 -10.43 6.90 -1.49
N TRP A 93 -10.05 6.98 -0.21
CA TRP A 93 -9.06 7.89 0.34
C TRP A 93 -7.67 7.73 -0.28
N GLU A 94 -7.08 6.53 -0.21
CA GLU A 94 -5.76 6.26 -0.80
C GLU A 94 -5.74 6.50 -2.31
N THR A 95 -6.80 6.11 -3.03
CA THR A 95 -6.93 6.34 -4.47
C THR A 95 -6.92 7.83 -4.80
N LEU A 96 -7.68 8.64 -4.05
CA LEU A 96 -7.72 10.09 -4.20
C LEU A 96 -6.32 10.71 -4.07
N PHE A 97 -5.60 10.38 -2.99
CA PHE A 97 -4.29 10.98 -2.71
C PHE A 97 -3.13 10.38 -3.51
N ARG A 98 -3.27 9.17 -4.06
CA ARG A 98 -2.32 8.60 -5.03
C ARG A 98 -2.38 9.31 -6.38
N GLU A 99 -3.56 9.69 -6.83
CA GLU A 99 -3.77 10.34 -8.14
C GLU A 99 -3.61 11.86 -8.09
N LEU A 100 -3.55 12.45 -6.89
CA LEU A 100 -3.44 13.90 -6.69
C LEU A 100 -2.09 14.46 -7.15
N THR A 101 -2.15 15.30 -8.19
CA THR A 101 -0.97 16.01 -8.70
C THR A 101 -0.62 17.18 -7.78
N PRO A 102 0.67 17.43 -7.46
CA PRO A 102 1.08 18.62 -6.73
C PRO A 102 0.57 19.90 -7.40
N GLY A 103 0.04 20.83 -6.62
CA GLY A 103 -0.63 22.05 -7.08
C GLY A 103 -2.14 21.93 -7.24
N SER A 104 -2.72 20.73 -7.10
CA SER A 104 -4.17 20.55 -7.14
C SER A 104 -4.86 21.31 -6.01
N VAL A 105 -5.98 21.96 -6.30
CA VAL A 105 -6.78 22.67 -5.30
C VAL A 105 -7.84 21.72 -4.78
N LEU A 106 -7.91 21.61 -3.46
CA LEU A 106 -8.87 20.82 -2.73
C LEU A 106 -9.89 21.75 -2.06
N LEU A 107 -11.17 21.42 -2.22
CA LEU A 107 -12.26 21.97 -1.45
C LEU A 107 -12.73 20.89 -0.46
N VAL A 108 -12.52 21.14 0.83
CA VAL A 108 -12.90 20.22 1.90
C VAL A 108 -14.16 20.76 2.56
N GLY A 109 -15.28 20.07 2.39
CA GLY A 109 -16.53 20.36 3.09
C GLY A 109 -16.57 19.66 4.44
N LEU A 110 -16.83 20.42 5.50
CA LEU A 110 -16.91 19.92 6.87
C LEU A 110 -18.36 19.56 7.25
N LYS A 111 -18.53 18.76 8.31
CA LYS A 111 -19.84 18.34 8.81
C LYS A 111 -20.70 19.49 9.33
N ASP A 112 -20.07 20.55 9.82
CA ASP A 112 -20.76 21.79 10.24
C ASP A 112 -21.24 22.66 9.07
N GLY A 113 -20.95 22.25 7.82
CA GLY A 113 -21.30 22.98 6.60
C GLY A 113 -20.30 24.04 6.18
N SER A 114 -19.22 24.26 6.96
CA SER A 114 -18.12 25.13 6.56
C SER A 114 -17.21 24.46 5.53
N HIS A 115 -16.39 25.27 4.85
CA HIS A 115 -15.52 24.84 3.76
C HIS A 115 -14.10 25.33 3.97
N VAL A 116 -13.12 24.47 3.66
CA VAL A 116 -11.71 24.80 3.66
C VAL A 116 -11.15 24.60 2.26
N TYR A 117 -10.61 25.67 1.67
CA TYR A 117 -9.84 25.59 0.43
C TYR A 117 -8.36 25.48 0.76
N GLY A 118 -7.69 24.52 0.14
CA GLY A 118 -6.24 24.41 0.25
C GLY A 118 -5.60 23.76 -0.94
N ARG A 119 -4.33 24.08 -1.13
CA ARG A 119 -3.53 23.55 -2.23
C ARG A 119 -2.78 22.31 -1.77
N TRP A 120 -2.87 21.23 -2.54
CA TRP A 120 -2.13 20.00 -2.31
C TRP A 120 -0.69 20.18 -2.78
N ILE A 121 0.26 20.29 -1.86
CA ILE A 121 1.68 20.52 -2.17
C ILE A 121 2.51 19.22 -2.10
N GLY A 122 1.87 18.11 -1.69
CA GLY A 122 2.47 16.78 -1.60
C GLY A 122 3.31 16.53 -0.34
N GLY A 123 3.49 15.24 -0.04
CA GLY A 123 3.98 14.74 1.26
C GLY A 123 5.43 15.07 1.65
N LYS A 124 6.21 15.75 0.80
CA LYS A 124 7.60 16.13 1.14
C LYS A 124 7.73 17.48 1.85
N GLY A 125 6.68 18.31 1.92
CA GLY A 125 6.85 19.63 2.53
C GLY A 125 5.63 20.53 2.67
N GLY A 126 4.40 20.03 2.56
CA GLY A 126 3.24 20.92 2.77
C GLY A 126 1.95 20.21 3.14
N SER A 127 1.50 19.24 2.33
CA SER A 127 0.22 18.57 2.56
C SER A 127 0.43 17.07 2.77
N ALA A 128 -0.34 16.48 3.67
CA ALA A 128 -0.26 15.05 3.99
C ALA A 128 -1.67 14.50 4.22
N SER A 129 -1.90 13.29 3.75
CA SER A 129 -3.05 12.47 4.12
C SER A 129 -2.55 11.33 4.98
N SER A 130 -3.35 10.88 5.93
CA SER A 130 -3.00 9.69 6.69
C SER A 130 -2.95 8.44 5.80
N THR A 131 -2.09 7.51 6.21
CA THR A 131 -1.88 6.20 5.59
C THR A 131 -2.58 5.06 6.35
N ASP A 132 -3.13 5.33 7.54
CA ASP A 132 -3.89 4.36 8.31
C ASP A 132 -5.38 4.46 7.97
N ALA A 133 -5.98 3.35 7.55
CA ALA A 133 -7.39 3.27 7.20
C ALA A 133 -8.34 3.63 8.37
N LYS A 134 -7.85 3.56 9.62
CA LYS A 134 -8.63 3.93 10.82
C LYS A 134 -8.63 5.43 11.11
N THR A 135 -7.62 6.16 10.64
CA THR A 135 -7.44 7.58 10.92
C THR A 135 -7.26 8.29 9.59
N LEU A 136 -8.34 8.71 8.92
CA LEU A 136 -8.28 9.34 7.59
C LEU A 136 -8.09 10.86 7.69
N ASP A 137 -7.12 11.31 8.48
CA ASP A 137 -6.89 12.74 8.74
C ASP A 137 -6.18 13.42 7.56
N LEU A 138 -6.44 14.71 7.38
CA LEU A 138 -5.89 15.52 6.30
C LEU A 138 -5.17 16.76 6.84
N PHE A 139 -3.96 16.98 6.35
CA PHE A 139 -3.22 18.21 6.56
C PHE A 139 -2.99 18.94 5.24
N LEU A 140 -3.36 20.21 5.19
CA LEU A 140 -3.12 21.13 4.08
C LEU A 140 -2.16 22.22 4.55
N GLY A 141 -0.91 22.20 4.09
CA GLY A 141 0.09 23.20 4.49
C GLY A 141 -0.09 24.59 3.88
N GLU A 142 -1.05 24.73 2.96
CA GLU A 142 -1.47 26.03 2.43
C GLU A 142 -2.98 26.07 2.27
N ILE A 143 -3.60 27.02 2.96
CA ILE A 143 -5.02 27.36 2.83
C ILE A 143 -5.20 28.72 2.19
N GLY A 144 -6.37 28.92 1.58
CA GLY A 144 -6.69 30.12 0.84
C GLY A 144 -8.18 30.31 0.66
N VAL A 145 -8.52 31.16 -0.30
CA VAL A 145 -9.88 31.39 -0.76
C VAL A 145 -9.93 31.25 -2.26
N VAL A 146 -11.10 30.94 -2.80
CA VAL A 146 -11.35 31.04 -4.24
C VAL A 146 -11.98 32.39 -4.51
N ASP A 147 -11.43 33.14 -5.45
CA ASP A 147 -11.95 34.46 -5.83
C ASP A 147 -13.18 34.35 -6.75
N THR A 148 -13.73 35.49 -7.16
CA THR A 148 -14.90 35.57 -8.04
C THR A 148 -14.66 34.97 -9.43
N ASP A 149 -13.39 34.85 -9.85
CA ASP A 149 -12.98 34.30 -11.13
C ASP A 149 -12.64 32.80 -11.03
N GLY A 150 -12.89 32.17 -9.87
CA GLY A 150 -12.62 30.77 -9.62
C GLY A 150 -11.14 30.45 -9.39
N GLN A 151 -10.28 31.46 -9.22
CA GLN A 151 -8.85 31.28 -8.97
C GLN A 151 -8.57 31.11 -7.48
N TYR A 152 -7.68 30.18 -7.17
CA TYR A 152 -7.21 29.98 -5.80
C TYR A 152 -6.21 31.06 -5.41
N VAL A 153 -6.53 31.78 -4.33
CA VAL A 153 -5.69 32.84 -3.74
C VAL A 153 -5.22 32.38 -2.35
N PRO A 154 -3.91 32.16 -2.15
CA PRO A 154 -3.39 31.73 -0.85
C PRO A 154 -3.52 32.85 0.18
N GLN A 155 -3.84 32.47 1.42
CA GLN A 155 -3.95 33.43 2.52
C GLN A 155 -2.56 33.98 2.89
N LYS A 156 -2.50 35.28 3.22
CA LYS A 156 -1.30 35.95 3.75
C LYS A 156 -1.54 36.39 5.20
N PRO A 157 -0.68 36.01 6.17
CA PRO A 157 0.48 35.11 6.04
C PRO A 157 0.05 33.69 5.67
N GLN A 158 0.97 32.91 5.10
CA GLN A 158 0.72 31.51 4.74
C GLN A 158 0.32 30.73 6.00
N ARG A 159 -0.76 29.96 5.89
CA ARG A 159 -1.33 29.14 6.96
C ARG A 159 -1.59 27.75 6.43
N GLY A 160 -1.57 26.77 7.32
CA GLY A 160 -2.05 25.43 7.04
C GLY A 160 -3.26 25.08 7.91
N ALA A 161 -3.96 24.02 7.54
CA ALA A 161 -5.07 23.45 8.31
C ALA A 161 -4.88 21.96 8.50
N TYR A 162 -5.02 21.51 9.75
CA TYR A 162 -5.25 20.12 10.09
C TYR A 162 -6.76 19.89 10.19
N ILE A 163 -7.24 18.83 9.56
CA ILE A 163 -8.65 18.48 9.51
C ILE A 163 -8.77 17.00 9.90
N ALA A 164 -9.46 16.75 11.01
CA ALA A 164 -9.71 15.39 11.47
C ALA A 164 -10.70 14.68 10.54
N ALA A 165 -10.49 13.39 10.31
CA ALA A 165 -11.35 12.53 9.49
C ALA A 165 -12.81 12.61 9.90
N SER A 166 -13.06 12.70 11.22
CA SER A 166 -14.40 12.77 11.79
C SER A 166 -15.15 14.04 11.39
N GLU A 167 -14.45 15.11 10.99
CA GLU A 167 -15.05 16.38 10.61
C GLU A 167 -15.25 16.52 9.10
N ILE A 168 -14.55 15.70 8.31
CA ILE A 168 -14.64 15.73 6.85
C ILE A 168 -15.97 15.11 6.42
N ARG A 169 -16.75 15.86 5.65
CA ARG A 169 -17.96 15.38 4.98
C ARG A 169 -17.67 14.99 3.54
N VAL A 170 -16.91 15.81 2.82
CA VAL A 170 -16.58 15.60 1.41
C VAL A 170 -15.24 16.27 1.08
N ILE A 171 -14.53 15.70 0.11
CA ILE A 171 -13.35 16.32 -0.51
C ILE A 171 -13.59 16.39 -2.01
N GLU A 172 -13.49 17.58 -2.56
CA GLU A 172 -13.62 17.85 -3.99
C GLU A 172 -12.27 18.31 -4.57
N VAL A 173 -11.92 17.81 -5.74
CA VAL A 173 -10.71 18.20 -6.47
C VAL A 173 -11.11 19.17 -7.57
N VAL A 174 -10.78 20.46 -7.40
CA VAL A 174 -11.25 21.55 -8.27
C VAL A 174 -10.34 21.74 -9.49
N SER A 175 -9.04 21.47 -9.36
CA SER A 175 -8.07 21.57 -10.45
C SER A 175 -7.13 20.38 -10.42
N ALA A 176 -7.50 19.29 -11.11
CA ALA A 176 -6.57 18.25 -11.50
C ALA A 176 -6.06 18.57 -12.91
N ARG A 177 -5.03 19.43 -13.04
CA ARG A 177 -4.41 19.65 -14.36
C ARG A 177 -3.64 18.38 -14.72
N ARG A 178 -4.27 17.47 -15.49
CA ARG A 178 -3.57 16.36 -16.16
C ARG A 178 -2.67 16.98 -17.23
N SER A 179 -1.37 17.07 -16.95
CA SER A 179 -0.34 17.27 -17.98
C SER A 179 0.03 15.94 -18.60
#